data_AF-A0ABD5C6Q4-F1
#
_entry.id   AF-A0ABD5C6Q4-F1
#
_cell.length_a   1.000
_cell.length_b   1.000
_cell.length_c   1.000
_cell.angle_alpha   90.00
_cell.angle_beta   90.00
_cell.angle_gamma   90.00
#
_symmetry.space_group_name_H-M   'P 1'
#
loop_
_entity.id
_entity.type
_entity.pdbx_description
1 polymer ?
#
loop_
_entity_poly.entity_id
_entity_poly.type
_entity_poly.pdbx_seq_one_letter_code
_entity_poly.pdbx_strand_id
1 'polypeptide(L)'
;MSALSEDQQKAIDSIKQADSAVKLAHEKFSALAAENAGLNKFIAQSCYVFDGEQDEISDAYICATDGGMPQTPATDAFLAEVKTEARKEGAYFVANRMLAAWEAGFIDDTAKNAADIARMILTSTEFMANAPEGDFDRSFSDGVLEDIAEQLRKGGNQ
;
A
#
# COMPACT_ATOMS: atom_id res chain seq x y z
N MET A 1 -15.21 -36.01 1.02
CA MET A 1 -15.12 -35.07 -0.11
C MET A 1 -15.88 -33.77 0.14
N SER A 2 -17.07 -33.77 0.76
CA SER A 2 -17.84 -32.53 1.03
C SER A 2 -17.20 -31.56 2.04
N ALA A 3 -16.61 -32.08 3.12
CA ALA A 3 -15.97 -31.25 4.16
C ALA A 3 -14.75 -30.48 3.62
N LEU A 4 -13.91 -31.13 2.80
CA LEU A 4 -12.73 -30.49 2.19
C LEU A 4 -13.14 -29.37 1.21
N SER A 5 -14.20 -29.59 0.41
CA SER A 5 -14.70 -28.55 -0.50
C SER A 5 -15.36 -27.38 0.23
N GLU A 6 -16.04 -27.64 1.35
CA GLU A 6 -16.62 -26.57 2.19
C GLU A 6 -15.54 -25.73 2.87
N ASP A 7 -14.49 -26.37 3.38
CA ASP A 7 -13.36 -25.67 4.00
C ASP A 7 -12.58 -24.84 2.96
N GLN A 8 -12.35 -25.38 1.76
CA GLN A 8 -11.78 -24.62 0.65
C GLN A 8 -12.64 -23.41 0.26
N GLN A 9 -13.97 -23.56 0.19
CA GLN A 9 -14.88 -22.46 -0.14
C GLN A 9 -14.87 -21.37 0.95
N LYS A 10 -14.91 -21.75 2.23
CA LYS A 10 -14.80 -20.80 3.35
C LYS A 10 -13.47 -20.06 3.34
N ALA A 11 -12.38 -20.75 3.03
CA ALA A 11 -11.07 -20.13 2.90
C ALA A 11 -11.11 -19.04 1.81
N ILE A 12 -11.60 -19.38 0.60
CA ILE A 12 -11.75 -18.46 -0.54
C ILE A 12 -12.58 -17.22 -0.17
N ASP A 13 -13.69 -17.39 0.54
CA ASP A 13 -14.55 -16.25 0.89
C ASP A 13 -13.90 -15.37 1.97
N SER A 14 -13.16 -15.97 2.90
CA SER A 14 -12.32 -15.24 3.85
C SER A 14 -11.20 -14.45 3.17
N ILE A 15 -10.59 -15.00 2.10
CA ILE A 15 -9.62 -14.28 1.25
C ILE A 15 -10.22 -13.01 0.69
N LYS A 16 -11.38 -13.12 0.04
CA LYS A 16 -12.05 -12.00 -0.62
C LYS A 16 -12.43 -10.92 0.37
N GLN A 17 -12.87 -11.32 1.56
CA GLN A 17 -13.25 -10.38 2.61
C GLN A 17 -12.03 -9.62 3.14
N ALA A 18 -10.90 -10.31 3.36
CA ALA A 18 -9.65 -9.68 3.76
C ALA A 18 -9.14 -8.70 2.68
N ASP A 19 -9.14 -9.10 1.42
CA ASP A 19 -8.74 -8.25 0.29
C ASP A 19 -9.61 -6.99 0.18
N SER A 20 -10.94 -7.16 0.33
CA SER A 20 -11.89 -6.04 0.34
C SER A 20 -11.64 -5.09 1.52
N ALA A 21 -11.30 -5.63 2.69
CA ALA A 21 -10.99 -4.82 3.88
C ALA A 21 -9.68 -4.03 3.70
N VAL A 22 -8.64 -4.66 3.14
CA VAL A 22 -7.38 -3.99 2.81
C VAL A 22 -7.60 -2.89 1.78
N LYS A 23 -8.34 -3.17 0.71
CA LYS A 23 -8.67 -2.18 -0.31
C LYS A 23 -9.44 -0.99 0.28
N LEU A 24 -10.44 -1.25 1.12
CA LEU A 24 -11.21 -0.20 1.80
C LEU A 24 -10.32 0.64 2.73
N ALA A 25 -9.42 0.01 3.48
CA ALA A 25 -8.47 0.73 4.33
C ALA A 25 -7.55 1.62 3.49
N HIS A 26 -7.01 1.10 2.38
CA HIS A 26 -6.19 1.87 1.45
C HIS A 26 -6.93 3.07 0.84
N GLU A 27 -8.20 2.88 0.43
CA GLU A 27 -9.05 3.96 -0.06
C GLU A 27 -9.27 5.05 1.01
N LYS A 28 -9.57 4.65 2.25
CA LYS A 28 -9.77 5.59 3.37
C LYS A 28 -8.50 6.35 3.72
N PHE A 29 -7.35 5.68 3.76
CA PHE A 29 -6.07 6.33 4.04
C PHE A 29 -5.66 7.27 2.90
N SER A 30 -5.91 6.88 1.65
CA SER A 30 -5.67 7.75 0.50
C SER A 30 -6.54 9.00 0.53
N ALA A 31 -7.83 8.84 0.90
CA ALA A 31 -8.74 9.96 1.08
C ALA A 31 -8.29 10.89 2.22
N LEU A 32 -7.87 10.34 3.37
CA LEU A 32 -7.36 11.12 4.49
C LEU A 32 -6.06 11.86 4.15
N ALA A 33 -5.15 11.23 3.39
CA ALA A 33 -3.94 11.86 2.91
C ALA A 33 -4.25 13.00 1.92
N ALA A 34 -5.22 12.81 1.03
CA ALA A 34 -5.68 13.85 0.11
C ALA A 34 -6.36 15.02 0.85
N GLU A 35 -7.17 14.73 1.87
CA GLU A 35 -7.78 15.74 2.74
C GLU A 35 -6.71 16.55 3.49
N ASN A 36 -5.72 15.89 4.09
CA ASN A 36 -4.58 16.57 4.74
C ASN A 36 -3.78 17.43 3.76
N ALA A 37 -3.51 16.94 2.55
CA ALA A 37 -2.85 17.73 1.52
C ALA A 37 -3.69 18.96 1.10
N GLY A 38 -5.01 18.79 1.00
CA GLY A 38 -5.96 19.86 0.72
C GLY A 38 -6.01 20.90 1.83
N LEU A 39 -6.05 20.47 3.09
CA LEU A 39 -6.02 21.35 4.27
C LEU A 39 -4.70 22.13 4.34
N ASN A 40 -3.55 21.46 4.15
CA ASN A 40 -2.26 22.13 4.09
C ASN A 40 -2.19 23.18 2.98
N LYS A 41 -2.73 22.86 1.79
CA LYS A 41 -2.80 23.81 0.68
C LYS A 41 -3.72 25.00 1.00
N PHE A 42 -4.90 24.74 1.58
CA PHE A 42 -5.83 25.78 1.98
C PHE A 42 -5.19 26.72 3.00
N ILE A 43 -4.49 26.18 4.00
CA ILE A 43 -3.79 26.98 5.00
C ILE A 43 -2.71 27.83 4.33
N ALA A 44 -1.85 27.24 3.50
CA ALA A 44 -0.77 27.96 2.84
C ALA A 44 -1.27 29.07 1.89
N GLN A 45 -2.38 28.86 1.19
CA GLN A 45 -2.86 29.79 0.15
C GLN A 45 -3.90 30.80 0.64
N SER A 46 -4.68 30.46 1.67
CA SER A 46 -5.91 31.18 2.02
C SER A 46 -6.00 31.60 3.49
N CYS A 47 -5.10 31.13 4.36
CA CYS A 47 -5.05 31.58 5.74
C CYS A 47 -4.01 32.69 5.92
N TYR A 48 -4.34 33.66 6.76
CA TYR A 48 -3.47 34.77 7.13
C TYR A 48 -3.35 34.85 8.66
N VAL A 49 -2.14 35.14 9.14
CA VAL A 49 -1.81 35.24 10.56
C VAL A 49 -1.58 36.71 10.88
N PHE A 50 -2.14 37.17 12.00
CA PHE A 50 -1.87 38.51 12.53
C PHE A 50 -0.59 38.45 13.37
N ASP A 51 0.46 39.15 12.96
CA ASP A 51 1.77 39.13 13.64
C ASP A 51 1.85 40.13 14.81
N GLY A 52 0.95 41.12 14.84
CA GLY A 52 0.82 42.09 15.92
C GLY A 52 1.93 43.14 16.02
N GLU A 53 2.80 43.25 15.00
CA GLU A 53 3.97 44.13 15.04
C GLU A 53 3.76 45.50 14.38
N GLN A 54 2.56 45.82 13.85
CA GLN A 54 2.31 47.03 13.05
C GLN A 54 1.18 47.94 13.58
N ASP A 55 1.36 49.25 13.44
CA ASP A 55 0.43 50.32 13.87
C ASP A 55 -0.90 50.36 13.08
N GLU A 56 -0.92 49.82 11.85
CA GLU A 56 -2.14 49.66 11.02
C GLU A 56 -2.54 48.19 10.89
N ILE A 57 -3.76 47.86 11.31
CA ILE A 57 -4.32 46.49 11.32
C ILE A 57 -4.37 45.86 9.91
N SER A 58 -4.44 46.66 8.84
CA SER A 58 -4.56 46.15 7.46
C SER A 58 -3.30 45.49 6.94
N ASP A 59 -2.13 45.88 7.44
CA ASP A 59 -0.82 45.45 6.93
C ASP A 59 -0.17 44.39 7.86
N ALA A 60 -0.80 44.15 9.01
CA ALA A 60 -0.38 43.20 10.04
C ALA A 60 -0.76 41.73 9.74
N TYR A 61 -1.43 41.45 8.62
CA TYR A 61 -1.80 40.11 8.20
C TYR A 61 -0.80 39.57 7.16
N ILE A 62 -0.03 38.55 7.56
CA ILE A 62 0.91 37.83 6.70
C ILE A 62 0.32 36.48 6.28
N CYS A 63 0.76 35.92 5.15
CA CYS A 63 0.26 34.60 4.74
C CYS A 63 0.68 33.54 5.78
N ALA A 64 -0.12 32.49 5.97
CA ALA A 64 0.15 31.48 7.00
C ALA A 64 1.50 30.77 6.81
N THR A 65 2.01 30.68 5.57
CA THR A 65 3.34 30.15 5.30
C THR A 65 4.44 31.01 5.92
N ASP A 66 4.35 32.34 5.78
CA ASP A 66 5.30 33.28 6.37
C ASP A 66 5.06 33.46 7.88
N GLY A 67 3.81 33.29 8.33
CA GLY A 67 3.38 33.38 9.73
C GLY A 67 3.63 32.13 10.57
N GLY A 68 4.49 31.20 10.11
CA GLY A 68 4.90 30.04 10.91
C GLY A 68 3.83 28.96 11.02
N MET A 69 3.20 28.58 9.91
CA MET A 69 2.28 27.43 9.83
C MET A 69 2.83 26.23 10.62
N PRO A 70 2.05 25.70 11.60
CA PRO A 70 2.48 24.54 12.38
C PRO A 70 2.77 23.37 11.46
N GLN A 71 4.00 22.86 11.50
CA GLN A 71 4.34 21.59 10.85
C GLN A 71 3.62 20.45 11.56
N THR A 72 3.30 19.37 10.83
CA THR A 72 2.67 18.17 11.40
C THR A 72 3.61 16.95 11.36
N PRO A 73 4.86 17.05 11.86
CA PRO A 73 5.85 15.98 11.72
C PRO A 73 5.42 14.68 12.43
N ALA A 74 4.62 14.79 13.49
CA ALA A 74 4.05 13.62 14.16
C ALA A 74 3.04 12.87 13.26
N THR A 75 2.22 13.59 12.50
CA THR A 75 1.28 13.02 11.53
C THR A 75 2.02 12.37 10.37
N ASP A 76 3.06 13.03 9.86
CA ASP A 76 3.87 12.50 8.76
C ASP A 76 4.64 11.24 9.17
N ALA A 77 5.22 11.24 10.38
CA ALA A 77 5.87 10.07 10.96
C ALA A 77 4.88 8.91 11.17
N PHE A 78 3.69 9.19 11.70
CA PHE A 78 2.64 8.18 11.87
C PHE A 78 2.19 7.60 10.52
N LEU A 79 1.98 8.44 9.49
CA LEU A 79 1.61 7.97 8.16
C LEU A 79 2.71 7.11 7.53
N ALA A 80 3.97 7.48 7.71
CA ALA A 80 5.11 6.68 7.25
C ALA A 80 5.21 5.33 7.97
N GLU A 81 4.97 5.30 9.28
CA GLU A 81 4.92 4.08 10.08
C GLU A 81 3.78 3.16 9.64
N VAL A 82 2.55 3.69 9.53
CA VAL A 82 1.38 2.94 9.08
C VAL A 82 1.59 2.37 7.68
N LYS A 83 2.15 3.15 6.74
CA LYS A 83 2.48 2.65 5.40
C LYS A 83 3.52 1.53 5.45
N THR A 84 4.54 1.67 6.30
CA THR A 84 5.59 0.66 6.46
C THR A 84 5.01 -0.65 7.00
N GLU A 85 4.21 -0.59 8.06
CA GLU A 85 3.59 -1.79 8.63
C GLU A 85 2.57 -2.43 7.68
N ALA A 86 1.74 -1.64 6.99
CA ALA A 86 0.81 -2.16 5.99
C ALA A 86 1.54 -2.90 4.84
N ARG A 87 2.72 -2.42 4.41
CA ARG A 87 3.55 -3.09 3.40
C ARG A 87 4.09 -4.43 3.91
N LYS A 88 4.55 -4.49 5.17
CA LYS A 88 5.01 -5.74 5.80
C LYS A 88 3.89 -6.76 5.92
N GLU A 89 2.72 -6.33 6.39
CA GLU A 89 1.53 -7.18 6.49
C GLU A 89 1.09 -7.69 5.10
N GLY A 90 1.17 -6.86 4.07
CA GLY A 90 0.93 -7.25 2.68
C GLY A 90 1.88 -8.37 2.22
N ALA A 91 3.18 -8.26 2.49
CA ALA A 91 4.15 -9.32 2.17
C ALA A 91 3.87 -10.62 2.94
N TYR A 92 3.53 -10.53 4.23
CA TYR A 92 3.14 -11.71 5.02
C TYR A 92 1.91 -12.39 4.44
N PHE A 93 0.90 -11.61 4.05
CA PHE A 93 -0.30 -12.12 3.42
C PHE A 93 0.01 -12.87 2.12
N VAL A 94 0.85 -12.30 1.25
CA VAL A 94 1.24 -12.93 -0.02
C VAL A 94 2.03 -14.21 0.23
N ALA A 95 3.03 -14.20 1.13
CA ALA A 95 3.81 -15.39 1.47
C ALA A 95 2.92 -16.52 2.01
N ASN A 96 2.01 -16.20 2.94
CA ASN A 96 1.08 -17.16 3.51
C ASN A 96 0.16 -17.76 2.44
N ARG A 97 -0.33 -16.94 1.50
CA ARG A 97 -1.21 -17.41 0.42
C ARG A 97 -0.49 -18.22 -0.63
N MET A 98 0.74 -17.85 -0.96
CA MET A 98 1.59 -18.63 -1.85
C MET A 98 1.84 -20.02 -1.27
N LEU A 99 2.21 -20.13 0.02
CA LEU A 99 2.41 -21.41 0.69
C LEU A 99 1.13 -22.24 0.78
N ALA A 100 -0.02 -21.60 1.09
CA ALA A 100 -1.31 -22.28 1.10
C ALA A 100 -1.71 -22.81 -0.29
N ALA A 101 -1.41 -22.08 -1.36
CA ALA A 101 -1.65 -22.52 -2.73
C ALA A 101 -0.77 -23.72 -3.11
N TRP A 102 0.48 -23.74 -2.64
CA TRP A 102 1.36 -24.91 -2.78
C TRP A 102 0.84 -26.12 -1.99
N GLU A 103 0.48 -25.95 -0.71
CA GLU A 103 -0.04 -27.04 0.13
C GLU A 103 -1.35 -27.63 -0.44
N ALA A 104 -2.19 -26.80 -1.06
CA ALA A 104 -3.41 -27.22 -1.72
C ALA A 104 -3.20 -27.81 -3.14
N GLY A 105 -1.97 -27.82 -3.66
CA GLY A 105 -1.63 -28.39 -4.97
C GLY A 105 -1.96 -27.51 -6.18
N PHE A 106 -2.25 -26.22 -5.99
CA PHE A 106 -2.44 -25.27 -7.10
C PHE A 106 -1.11 -24.82 -7.73
N ILE A 107 -0.01 -24.88 -6.97
CA ILE A 107 1.35 -24.62 -7.45
C ILE A 107 2.08 -25.96 -7.53
N ASP A 108 2.37 -26.40 -8.76
CA ASP A 108 3.13 -27.63 -9.02
C ASP A 108 4.63 -27.33 -8.99
N ASP A 109 5.19 -27.26 -7.79
CA ASP A 109 6.61 -27.05 -7.54
C ASP A 109 7.09 -27.83 -6.31
N THR A 110 8.41 -27.94 -6.15
CA THR A 110 9.03 -28.61 -5.01
C THR A 110 8.84 -27.82 -3.72
N ALA A 111 8.77 -28.53 -2.58
CA ALA A 111 8.73 -27.92 -1.26
C ALA A 111 9.90 -26.95 -1.02
N LYS A 112 11.07 -27.26 -1.58
CA LYS A 112 12.26 -26.40 -1.49
C LYS A 112 12.02 -25.06 -2.19
N ASN A 113 11.57 -25.08 -3.44
CA ASN A 113 11.31 -23.86 -4.20
C ASN A 113 10.19 -23.03 -3.57
N ALA A 114 9.10 -23.66 -3.13
CA ALA A 114 8.02 -22.97 -2.43
C ALA A 114 8.52 -22.26 -1.16
N ALA A 115 9.36 -22.94 -0.37
CA ALA A 115 9.96 -22.37 0.83
C ALA A 115 10.98 -21.26 0.52
N ASP A 116 11.78 -21.41 -0.54
CA ASP A 116 12.75 -20.40 -0.98
C ASP A 116 12.02 -19.11 -1.45
N ILE A 117 10.94 -19.23 -2.23
CA ILE A 117 10.10 -18.09 -2.65
C ILE A 117 9.44 -17.42 -1.45
N ALA A 118 8.82 -18.19 -0.55
CA ALA A 118 8.18 -17.63 0.64
C ALA A 118 9.19 -16.89 1.53
N ARG A 119 10.38 -17.45 1.75
CA ARG A 119 11.48 -16.76 2.46
C ARG A 119 11.89 -15.48 1.75
N MET A 120 12.01 -15.49 0.43
CA MET A 120 12.36 -14.28 -0.34
C MET A 120 11.33 -13.16 -0.11
N ILE A 121 10.03 -13.48 -0.13
CA ILE A 121 8.95 -12.51 0.14
C ILE A 121 9.05 -12.00 1.58
N LEU A 122 9.22 -12.87 2.57
CA LEU A 122 9.30 -12.47 3.98
C LEU A 122 10.53 -11.60 4.25
N THR A 123 11.70 -11.98 3.74
CA THR A 123 12.94 -11.21 3.90
C THR A 123 12.89 -9.88 3.15
N SER A 124 12.07 -9.74 2.11
CA SER A 124 11.89 -8.43 1.43
C SER A 124 11.40 -7.33 2.39
N THR A 125 10.69 -7.70 3.46
CA THR A 125 10.20 -6.75 4.48
C THR A 125 11.31 -5.99 5.21
N GLU A 126 12.52 -6.56 5.26
CA GLU A 126 13.70 -5.94 5.87
C GLU A 126 14.23 -4.76 5.04
N PHE A 127 13.91 -4.71 3.74
CA PHE A 127 14.40 -3.70 2.80
C PHE A 127 13.35 -2.65 2.41
N MET A 128 12.08 -2.85 2.80
CA MET A 128 10.95 -2.01 2.38
C MET A 128 11.04 -0.54 2.82
N ALA A 129 11.75 -0.25 3.92
CA ALA A 129 11.93 1.13 4.40
C ALA A 129 12.71 2.01 3.41
N ASN A 130 13.57 1.40 2.59
CA ASN A 130 14.42 2.09 1.61
C ASN A 130 14.05 1.76 0.16
N ALA A 131 12.91 1.10 -0.06
CA ALA A 131 12.49 0.72 -1.41
C ALA A 131 12.09 1.96 -2.24
N PRO A 132 12.47 2.02 -3.53
CA PRO A 132 11.98 3.03 -4.46
C PRO A 132 10.45 3.10 -4.48
N GLU A 133 9.89 4.29 -4.72
CA GLU A 133 8.44 4.49 -4.69
C GLU A 133 7.68 3.60 -5.70
N GLY A 134 8.30 3.29 -6.85
CA GLY A 134 7.74 2.42 -7.88
C GLY A 134 7.72 0.92 -7.53
N ASP A 135 8.47 0.47 -6.52
CA ASP A 135 8.48 -0.95 -6.11
C ASP A 135 7.14 -1.38 -5.49
N PHE A 136 6.27 -0.42 -5.15
CA PHE A 136 4.95 -0.66 -4.58
C PHE A 136 3.81 -0.53 -5.59
N ASP A 137 4.13 -0.23 -6.86
CA ASP A 137 3.14 -0.18 -7.92
C ASP A 137 3.04 -1.51 -8.69
N ARG A 138 1.93 -1.70 -9.40
CA ARG A 138 1.62 -2.96 -10.10
C ARG A 138 2.21 -3.06 -11.50
N SER A 139 2.85 -2.01 -12.02
CA SER A 139 3.27 -1.92 -13.43
C SER A 139 4.20 -3.04 -13.85
N PHE A 140 5.19 -3.39 -13.02
CA PHE A 140 6.08 -4.52 -13.30
C PHE A 140 5.31 -5.84 -13.40
N SER A 141 4.43 -6.10 -12.43
CA SER A 141 3.64 -7.34 -12.39
C SER A 141 2.69 -7.43 -13.58
N ASP A 142 2.02 -6.32 -13.91
CA ASP A 142 1.11 -6.25 -15.06
C ASP A 142 1.85 -6.51 -16.38
N GLY A 143 3.04 -5.91 -16.57
CA GLY A 143 3.86 -6.14 -17.75
C GLY A 143 4.28 -7.61 -17.90
N VAL A 144 4.73 -8.26 -16.82
CA VAL A 144 5.08 -9.69 -16.84
C VAL A 144 3.86 -10.56 -17.16
N LEU A 145 2.68 -10.24 -16.60
CA LEU A 145 1.44 -10.96 -16.89
C LEU A 145 1.00 -10.81 -18.35
N GLU A 146 1.16 -9.61 -18.93
CA GLU A 146 0.91 -9.36 -20.35
C GLU A 146 1.85 -10.18 -21.25
N ASP A 147 3.14 -10.22 -20.93
CA ASP A 147 4.13 -11.03 -21.66
C ASP A 147 3.79 -12.53 -21.63
N ILE A 148 3.42 -13.06 -20.45
CA ILE A 148 2.98 -14.45 -20.30
C ILE A 148 1.73 -14.71 -21.14
N ALA A 149 0.73 -13.82 -21.08
CA ALA A 149 -0.48 -13.95 -21.87
C ALA A 149 -0.21 -13.94 -23.38
N GLU A 150 0.78 -13.16 -23.83
CA GLU A 150 1.21 -13.12 -25.22
C GLU A 150 1.92 -14.43 -25.64
N GLN A 151 2.80 -14.97 -24.79
CA GLN A 151 3.47 -16.25 -25.01
C GLN A 151 2.46 -17.40 -25.15
N LEU A 152 1.45 -17.46 -24.29
CA LEU A 152 0.39 -18.47 -24.35
C LEU A 152 -0.43 -18.37 -25.65
N ARG A 153 -0.67 -17.15 -26.15
CA ARG A 153 -1.35 -16.93 -27.43
C ARG A 153 -0.52 -17.40 -28.63
N LYS A 154 0.80 -17.23 -28.57
CA LYS A 154 1.75 -17.65 -29.62
C LYS A 154 2.06 -19.16 -29.54
N GLY A 155 2.02 -19.75 -28.35
CA GLY A 155 2.37 -21.15 -28.07
C GLY A 155 1.24 -22.17 -28.22
N GLY A 156 -0.01 -21.75 -28.41
CA GLY A 156 -1.18 -22.65 -28.58
C GLY A 156 -1.26 -23.40 -29.93
N ASN A 157 -0.15 -23.57 -30.63
CA ASN A 157 -0.07 -24.17 -31.98
C ASN A 157 0.95 -25.34 -32.05
N GLN A 158 1.14 -26.07 -30.94
CA GLN A 158 1.92 -27.32 -30.91
C GLN A 158 1.06 -28.50 -30.45
#